data_AF-A0A969QEV7-F1
#
_entry.id   AF-A0A969QEV7-F1
#
_cell.length_a   1.000
_cell.length_b   1.000
_cell.length_c   1.000
_cell.angle_alpha   90.00
_cell.angle_beta   90.00
_cell.angle_gamma   90.00
#
_symmetry.space_group_name_H-M   'P 1'
#
loop_
_entity.id
_entity.type
_entity.pdbx_description
1 polymer ?
#
loop_
_entity_poly.entity_id
_entity_poly.type
_entity_poly.pdbx_seq_one_letter_code
_entity_poly.pdbx_strand_id
1 'polypeptide(L)'
;MTIKNQEALNERANNLGAFNGIRLVLVSLSPAVNPTEAILDVYFYNNNQLNNIVSEIAANPARAKQIFPIAGGHRILGGSLTGEVQVFAVTADVEDNKILHLTVRPIGDYSTYTLSVVYGNIDPIFSEIGFKFRPGCFNNCVPDWDAPPKPKSNPAIDYLAKDYDSFRHTLLAWMMNRVPGWQPTSEADLDQVLLSLFSVAADELSDYQDRVMNEAYLATARKRVSLARHARLMDYHIHQGNQANTWLALQVSNALDLIKGFVVWAGEDFLDATSVVFITRQKQAVDPLLNQMSLYTWS
;
A
#
# COMPACT_ATOMS: atom_id res chain seq x y z
N MET A 1 -7.09 -17.97 22.86
CA MET A 1 -8.31 -18.15 22.04
C MET A 1 -9.23 -16.99 22.39
N THR A 2 -9.50 -16.05 21.47
CA THR A 2 -10.23 -14.81 21.79
C THR A 2 -11.65 -14.85 21.21
N ILE A 3 -12.66 -14.75 22.08
CA ILE A 3 -14.06 -14.54 21.68
C ILE A 3 -14.20 -13.09 21.21
N LYS A 4 -14.56 -12.88 19.94
CA LYS A 4 -14.73 -11.53 19.37
C LYS A 4 -16.09 -10.89 19.68
N ASN A 5 -17.11 -11.70 19.98
CA ASN A 5 -18.44 -11.20 20.35
C ASN A 5 -18.48 -10.90 21.85
N GLN A 6 -18.71 -9.63 22.20
CA GLN A 6 -18.71 -9.16 23.59
C GLN A 6 -19.82 -9.83 24.43
N GLU A 7 -20.99 -10.08 23.86
CA GLU A 7 -22.11 -10.71 24.56
C GLU A 7 -21.78 -12.16 24.94
N ALA A 8 -21.21 -12.92 24.01
CA ALA A 8 -20.75 -14.28 24.25
C ALA A 8 -19.62 -14.36 25.28
N LEU A 9 -18.74 -13.35 25.33
CA LEU A 9 -17.68 -13.25 26.33
C LEU A 9 -18.27 -12.98 27.72
N ASN A 10 -19.25 -12.07 27.82
CA ASN A 10 -19.95 -11.77 29.06
C ASN A 10 -20.77 -12.97 29.56
N GLU A 11 -21.46 -13.70 28.68
CA GLU A 11 -22.16 -14.94 29.03
C GLU A 11 -21.19 -15.99 29.60
N ARG A 12 -20.02 -16.15 28.98
CA ARG A 12 -18.99 -17.06 29.48
C ARG A 12 -18.47 -16.64 30.85
N ALA A 13 -18.26 -15.35 31.08
CA ALA A 13 -17.87 -14.81 32.38
C ALA A 13 -18.92 -15.07 33.48
N ASN A 14 -20.21 -15.01 33.13
CA ASN A 14 -21.31 -15.28 34.05
C ASN A 14 -21.46 -16.78 34.38
N ASN A 15 -21.02 -17.67 33.48
CA ASN A 15 -21.16 -19.13 33.63
C ASN A 15 -19.81 -19.86 33.64
N LEU A 16 -18.97 -19.54 34.62
CA LEU A 16 -17.65 -20.16 34.80
C LEU A 16 -17.68 -21.52 35.52
N GLY A 17 -18.77 -21.84 36.25
CA GLY A 17 -18.89 -23.09 37.01
C GLY A 17 -17.74 -23.27 38.00
N ALA A 18 -16.94 -24.33 37.81
CA ALA A 18 -15.77 -24.62 38.64
C ALA A 18 -14.51 -23.83 38.25
N PHE A 19 -14.51 -23.16 37.10
CA PHE A 19 -13.37 -22.37 36.63
C PHE A 19 -13.31 -21.00 37.30
N ASN A 20 -12.13 -20.39 37.35
CA ASN A 20 -11.92 -18.98 37.70
C ASN A 20 -11.19 -18.24 36.57
N GLY A 21 -11.09 -16.92 36.65
CA GLY A 21 -10.44 -16.10 35.64
C GLY A 21 -10.15 -14.69 36.14
N ILE A 22 -9.16 -14.04 35.53
CA ILE A 22 -8.86 -12.64 35.81
C ILE A 22 -9.94 -11.75 35.17
N ARG A 23 -10.49 -10.83 35.96
CA ARG A 23 -11.46 -9.82 35.53
C ARG A 23 -10.78 -8.47 35.26
N LEU A 24 -9.92 -8.04 36.18
CA LEU A 24 -9.32 -6.71 36.18
C LEU A 24 -7.98 -6.72 36.91
N VAL A 25 -7.05 -5.88 36.47
CA VAL A 25 -5.80 -5.60 37.19
C VAL A 25 -5.66 -4.11 37.38
N LEU A 26 -5.45 -3.67 38.60
CA LEU A 26 -5.09 -2.28 38.94
C LEU A 26 -3.63 -2.22 39.33
N VAL A 27 -2.96 -1.14 38.93
CA VAL A 27 -1.53 -0.94 39.22
C VAL A 27 -1.39 0.26 40.13
N SER A 28 -0.78 0.04 41.30
CA SER A 28 -0.34 1.10 42.20
C SER A 28 1.18 0.99 42.42
N LEU A 29 1.82 2.12 42.71
CA LEU A 29 3.25 2.19 42.97
C LEU A 29 3.47 2.44 44.46
N SER A 30 4.37 1.68 45.07
CA SER A 30 4.68 1.76 46.50
C SER A 30 6.19 1.86 46.73
N PRO A 31 6.67 2.73 47.63
CA PRO A 31 5.94 3.81 48.31
C PRO A 31 5.56 4.96 47.36
N ALA A 32 4.61 5.82 47.76
CA ALA A 32 4.10 6.92 46.92
C ALA A 32 5.18 7.95 46.50
N VAL A 33 6.26 8.08 47.28
CA VAL A 33 7.42 8.91 47.00
C VAL A 33 8.60 8.00 46.71
N ASN A 34 9.24 8.15 45.55
CA ASN A 34 10.33 7.28 45.07
C ASN A 34 9.92 5.80 45.05
N PRO A 35 8.98 5.41 44.17
CA PRO A 35 8.47 4.05 44.15
C PRO A 35 9.57 3.04 43.82
N THR A 36 9.68 2.02 44.66
CA THR A 36 10.64 0.92 44.48
C THR A 36 9.98 -0.34 43.94
N GLU A 37 8.66 -0.45 44.11
CA GLU A 37 7.87 -1.64 43.82
C GLU A 37 6.51 -1.26 43.24
N ALA A 38 5.93 -2.16 42.46
CA ALA A 38 4.56 -2.03 41.98
C ALA A 38 3.67 -3.07 42.66
N ILE A 39 2.48 -2.67 43.06
CA ILE A 39 1.45 -3.56 43.58
C ILE A 39 0.39 -3.69 42.47
N LEU A 40 0.14 -4.93 42.05
CA LEU A 40 -0.93 -5.26 41.12
C LEU A 40 -2.11 -5.83 41.91
N ASP A 41 -3.23 -5.12 41.94
CA ASP A 41 -4.47 -5.62 42.53
C ASP A 41 -5.25 -6.38 41.46
N VAL A 42 -5.22 -7.70 41.55
CA VAL A 42 -5.81 -8.61 40.58
C VAL A 42 -7.18 -9.06 41.08
N TYR A 43 -8.22 -8.65 40.38
CA TYR A 43 -9.60 -9.03 40.63
C TYR A 43 -9.95 -10.27 39.82
N PHE A 44 -10.52 -11.26 40.48
CA PHE A 44 -11.03 -12.48 39.86
C PHE A 44 -12.56 -12.45 39.76
N TYR A 45 -13.14 -13.25 38.86
CA TYR A 45 -14.59 -13.38 38.74
C TYR A 45 -15.21 -14.09 39.95
N ASN A 46 -14.53 -15.09 40.49
CA ASN A 46 -14.94 -15.82 41.69
C ASN A 46 -13.73 -16.10 42.61
N ASN A 47 -13.97 -16.74 43.75
CA ASN A 47 -12.96 -17.07 44.74
C ASN A 47 -12.41 -18.51 44.61
N ASN A 48 -12.78 -19.25 43.56
CA ASN A 48 -12.32 -20.62 43.37
C ASN A 48 -10.79 -20.64 43.20
N GLN A 49 -10.12 -21.59 43.86
CA GLN A 49 -8.67 -21.81 43.85
C GLN A 49 -7.79 -20.70 44.45
N LEU A 50 -8.32 -19.51 44.78
CA LEU A 50 -7.50 -18.40 45.29
C LEU A 50 -6.84 -18.73 46.64
N ASN A 51 -7.60 -19.32 47.58
CA ASN A 51 -7.05 -19.74 48.87
C ASN A 51 -5.97 -20.83 48.71
N ASN A 52 -6.15 -21.75 47.76
CA ASN A 52 -5.17 -22.80 47.47
C ASN A 52 -3.88 -22.17 46.92
N ILE A 53 -4.00 -21.27 45.94
CA ILE A 53 -2.87 -20.52 45.37
C ILE A 53 -2.08 -19.77 46.46
N VAL A 54 -2.77 -19.04 47.34
CA VAL A 54 -2.13 -18.27 48.41
C VAL A 54 -1.44 -19.20 49.42
N SER A 55 -2.08 -20.32 49.80
CA SER A 55 -1.47 -21.30 50.71
C SER A 55 -0.22 -21.98 50.11
N GLU A 56 -0.23 -22.24 48.80
CA GLU A 56 0.87 -22.87 48.07
C GLU A 56 2.06 -21.92 47.89
N ILE A 57 1.78 -20.63 47.68
CA ILE A 57 2.80 -19.57 47.63
C ILE A 57 3.37 -19.30 49.03
N ALA A 58 2.54 -19.32 50.07
CA ALA A 58 2.99 -19.17 51.46
C ALA A 58 3.94 -20.32 51.86
N ALA A 59 3.69 -21.54 51.40
CA ALA A 59 4.57 -22.68 51.61
C ALA A 59 5.87 -22.61 50.78
N ASN A 60 5.82 -22.06 49.56
CA ASN A 60 6.98 -21.88 48.69
C ASN A 60 6.90 -20.57 47.89
N PRO A 61 7.54 -19.49 48.39
CA PRO A 61 7.48 -18.17 47.74
C PRO A 61 8.01 -18.15 46.30
N ALA A 62 8.90 -19.07 45.93
CA ALA A 62 9.45 -19.15 44.58
C ALA A 62 8.41 -19.54 43.51
N ARG A 63 7.25 -20.07 43.92
CA ARG A 63 6.15 -20.42 43.00
C ARG A 63 5.32 -19.23 42.55
N ALA A 64 5.43 -18.07 43.22
CA ALA A 64 4.70 -16.87 42.86
C ALA A 64 4.92 -16.48 41.37
N LYS A 65 6.17 -16.47 40.91
CA LYS A 65 6.53 -16.19 39.52
C LYS A 65 6.15 -17.28 38.51
N GLN A 66 5.89 -18.51 38.98
CA GLN A 66 5.46 -19.62 38.14
C GLN A 66 3.95 -19.64 37.96
N ILE A 67 3.21 -19.34 39.04
CA ILE A 67 1.74 -19.27 39.03
C ILE A 67 1.29 -17.99 38.34
N PHE A 68 2.03 -16.88 38.53
CA PHE A 68 1.76 -15.60 37.88
C PHE A 68 2.93 -15.14 36.99
N PRO A 69 3.16 -15.77 35.83
CA PRO A 69 4.16 -15.29 34.89
C PRO A 69 3.74 -13.94 34.29
N ILE A 70 4.69 -13.01 34.25
CA ILE A 70 4.57 -11.76 33.51
C ILE A 70 5.44 -11.87 32.25
N ALA A 71 4.87 -11.57 31.10
CA ALA A 71 5.57 -11.55 29.82
C ALA A 71 5.38 -10.21 29.10
N GLY A 72 6.27 -9.88 28.16
CA GLY A 72 6.22 -8.66 27.37
C GLY A 72 7.28 -7.64 27.81
N GLY A 73 6.96 -6.36 27.70
CA GLY A 73 7.93 -5.29 27.88
C GLY A 73 8.84 -5.09 26.67
N HIS A 74 9.27 -3.84 26.42
CA HIS A 74 10.18 -3.52 25.30
C HIS A 74 11.57 -3.14 25.81
N ARG A 75 11.65 -2.23 26.80
CA ARG A 75 12.93 -1.80 27.38
C ARG A 75 13.32 -2.62 28.60
N ILE A 76 12.34 -2.95 29.44
CA ILE A 76 12.49 -3.85 30.60
C ILE A 76 11.62 -5.06 30.29
N LEU A 77 12.23 -6.22 30.14
CA LEU A 77 11.49 -7.43 29.79
C LEU A 77 10.77 -7.98 31.02
N GLY A 78 9.57 -8.52 30.81
CA GLY A 78 8.87 -9.35 31.78
C GLY A 78 9.28 -10.81 31.62
N GLY A 79 9.60 -11.47 32.71
CA GLY A 79 10.03 -12.86 32.70
C GLY A 79 10.53 -13.35 34.06
N SER A 80 11.19 -14.51 34.06
CA SER A 80 11.61 -15.21 35.29
C SER A 80 13.06 -14.99 35.70
N LEU A 81 13.83 -14.25 34.88
CA LEU A 81 15.24 -13.99 35.09
C LEU A 81 15.48 -12.80 36.03
N THR A 82 16.69 -12.74 36.59
CA THR A 82 17.10 -11.64 37.46
C THR A 82 17.17 -10.34 36.67
N GLY A 83 16.41 -9.31 37.10
CA GLY A 83 16.33 -8.00 36.44
C GLY A 83 15.12 -7.82 35.51
N GLU A 84 14.36 -8.89 35.28
CA GLU A 84 13.08 -8.86 34.57
C GLU A 84 11.93 -8.60 35.55
N VAL A 85 10.84 -8.01 35.04
CA VAL A 85 9.62 -7.74 35.80
C VAL A 85 8.98 -9.07 36.22
N GLN A 86 9.00 -9.37 37.51
CA GLN A 86 8.47 -10.61 38.08
C GLN A 86 7.64 -10.38 39.34
N VAL A 87 6.72 -11.30 39.59
CA VAL A 87 5.94 -11.34 40.84
C VAL A 87 6.82 -11.91 41.96
N PHE A 88 7.04 -11.08 42.98
CA PHE A 88 7.88 -11.39 44.14
C PHE A 88 7.07 -11.98 45.30
N ALA A 89 5.87 -11.42 45.56
CA ALA A 89 5.00 -11.85 46.65
C ALA A 89 3.54 -11.76 46.24
N VAL A 90 2.70 -12.59 46.85
CA VAL A 90 1.25 -12.63 46.65
C VAL A 90 0.57 -12.67 48.00
N THR A 91 -0.36 -11.75 48.22
CA THR A 91 -1.18 -11.70 49.43
C THR A 91 -2.65 -11.58 49.05
N ALA A 92 -3.52 -12.35 49.72
CA ALA A 92 -4.96 -12.13 49.60
C ALA A 92 -5.35 -10.82 50.26
N ASP A 93 -6.34 -10.15 49.70
CA ASP A 93 -7.00 -9.01 50.34
C ASP A 93 -7.77 -9.49 51.59
N VAL A 94 -7.85 -8.63 52.61
CA VAL A 94 -8.46 -8.96 53.91
C VAL A 94 -9.98 -8.75 53.90
N GLU A 95 -10.48 -7.88 53.01
CA GLU A 95 -11.88 -7.49 52.90
C GLU A 95 -12.61 -8.23 51.76
N ASP A 96 -11.94 -8.48 50.63
CA ASP A 96 -12.52 -9.19 49.48
C ASP A 96 -11.71 -10.44 49.08
N ASN A 97 -12.31 -11.61 49.26
CA ASN A 97 -11.69 -12.89 48.92
C ASN A 97 -11.54 -13.15 47.40
N LYS A 98 -11.91 -12.21 46.54
CA LYS A 98 -11.72 -12.25 45.09
C LYS A 98 -10.54 -11.41 44.60
N ILE A 99 -9.82 -10.75 45.51
CA ILE A 99 -8.71 -9.86 45.17
C ILE A 99 -7.40 -10.46 45.68
N LEU A 100 -6.39 -10.47 44.82
CA LEU A 100 -5.00 -10.79 45.18
C LEU A 100 -4.11 -9.58 44.90
N HIS A 101 -3.29 -9.20 45.88
CA HIS A 101 -2.23 -8.20 45.69
C HIS A 101 -0.94 -8.92 45.29
N LEU A 102 -0.42 -8.60 44.11
CA LEU A 102 0.86 -9.09 43.63
C LEU A 102 1.91 -7.99 43.77
N THR A 103 2.94 -8.23 44.57
CA THR A 103 4.11 -7.35 44.65
C THR A 103 5.08 -7.66 43.51
N VAL A 104 5.37 -6.69 42.66
CA VAL A 104 6.19 -6.84 41.45
C VAL A 104 7.45 -5.99 41.53
N ARG A 105 8.59 -6.60 41.18
CA ARG A 105 9.91 -5.97 41.15
C ARG A 105 10.75 -6.50 39.98
N PRO A 106 11.52 -5.67 39.26
CA PRO A 106 11.54 -4.20 39.29
C PRO A 106 10.29 -3.59 38.63
N ILE A 107 10.09 -2.28 38.82
CA ILE A 107 9.02 -1.53 38.12
C ILE A 107 9.36 -1.50 36.62
N GLY A 108 8.42 -1.92 35.78
CA GLY A 108 8.57 -1.92 34.33
C GLY A 108 8.50 -0.53 33.68
N ASP A 109 8.50 -0.52 32.35
CA ASP A 109 8.29 0.66 31.51
C ASP A 109 6.80 0.89 31.16
N TYR A 110 6.52 1.83 30.25
CA TYR A 110 5.16 2.10 29.74
C TYR A 110 4.69 1.13 28.64
N SER A 111 5.42 0.04 28.39
CA SER A 111 5.02 -0.99 27.43
C SER A 111 3.85 -1.82 27.96
N THR A 112 3.21 -2.58 27.07
CA THR A 112 2.17 -3.55 27.47
C THR A 112 2.83 -4.80 28.05
N TYR A 113 2.47 -5.15 29.28
CA TYR A 113 2.82 -6.40 29.94
C TYR A 113 1.60 -7.31 29.97
N THR A 114 1.80 -8.62 29.89
CA THR A 114 0.73 -9.62 30.00
C THR A 114 0.95 -10.39 31.28
N LEU A 115 -0.02 -10.32 32.19
CA LEU A 115 -0.10 -11.17 33.37
C LEU A 115 -0.87 -12.43 33.00
N SER A 116 -0.27 -13.59 33.26
CA SER A 116 -0.92 -14.89 33.07
C SER A 116 -1.13 -15.59 34.41
N VAL A 117 -2.13 -16.47 34.52
CA VAL A 117 -2.31 -17.39 35.65
C VAL A 117 -2.16 -18.82 35.17
N VAL A 118 -1.12 -19.50 35.66
CA VAL A 118 -0.86 -20.91 35.39
C VAL A 118 -1.26 -21.71 36.61
N TYR A 119 -2.55 -22.04 36.69
CA TYR A 119 -3.11 -22.87 37.76
C TYR A 119 -4.25 -23.76 37.24
N GLY A 120 -4.54 -24.86 37.95
CA GLY A 120 -5.65 -25.74 37.62
C GLY A 120 -7.00 -25.05 37.78
N ASN A 121 -7.97 -25.39 36.93
CA ASN A 121 -9.32 -24.80 36.94
C ASN A 121 -9.34 -23.27 36.71
N ILE A 122 -8.40 -22.74 35.93
CA ILE A 122 -8.52 -21.39 35.34
C ILE A 122 -9.06 -21.53 33.92
N ASP A 123 -10.02 -20.69 33.55
CA ASP A 123 -10.55 -20.64 32.19
C ASP A 123 -9.46 -20.09 31.24
N PRO A 124 -9.07 -20.82 30.16
CA PRO A 124 -8.07 -20.36 29.20
C PRO A 124 -8.40 -19.05 28.48
N ILE A 125 -9.66 -18.58 28.51
CA ILE A 125 -10.06 -17.29 27.93
C ILE A 125 -9.74 -16.14 28.89
N PHE A 126 -9.81 -16.39 30.20
CA PHE A 126 -9.58 -15.40 31.26
C PHE A 126 -8.29 -15.65 32.03
N SER A 127 -7.39 -16.47 31.50
CA SER A 127 -6.10 -16.80 32.12
C SER A 127 -5.07 -15.70 31.96
N GLU A 128 -5.27 -14.77 31.00
CA GLU A 128 -4.30 -13.73 30.66
C GLU A 128 -4.96 -12.36 30.56
N ILE A 129 -4.26 -11.32 31.02
CA ILE A 129 -4.69 -9.93 30.91
C ILE A 129 -3.52 -9.00 30.67
N GLY A 130 -3.70 -8.03 29.77
CA GLY A 130 -2.73 -6.98 29.51
C GLY A 130 -2.84 -5.84 30.54
N PHE A 131 -1.70 -5.35 31.03
CA PHE A 131 -1.62 -4.17 31.88
C PHE A 131 -0.42 -3.29 31.52
N LYS A 132 -0.38 -2.06 32.05
CA LYS A 132 0.73 -1.10 31.88
C LYS A 132 1.06 -0.47 33.22
N PHE A 133 2.33 -0.14 33.47
CA PHE A 133 2.76 0.58 34.68
C PHE A 133 2.42 2.07 34.62
N ARG A 134 1.12 2.40 34.55
CA ARG A 134 0.60 3.76 34.65
C ARG A 134 -0.33 3.86 35.86
N PRO A 135 0.00 4.66 36.89
CA PRO A 135 -0.92 4.93 37.99
C PRO A 135 -2.23 5.49 37.44
N GLY A 136 -3.36 4.84 37.74
CA GLY A 136 -4.70 5.35 37.44
C GLY A 136 -5.20 5.24 35.99
N CYS A 137 -4.53 4.50 35.10
CA CYS A 137 -5.12 4.17 33.79
C CYS A 137 -5.96 2.88 33.89
N PHE A 138 -7.27 3.05 33.92
CA PHE A 138 -8.25 1.96 33.95
C PHE A 138 -8.25 1.22 32.61
N ASN A 139 -8.20 -0.12 32.63
CA ASN A 139 -8.44 -0.94 31.43
C ASN A 139 -9.89 -0.82 30.90
N ASN A 140 -10.78 -0.17 31.66
CA ASN A 140 -12.15 0.17 31.23
C ASN A 140 -12.27 1.57 30.60
N CYS A 141 -11.16 2.25 30.32
CA CYS A 141 -11.15 3.52 29.56
C CYS A 141 -11.15 3.31 28.05
N VAL A 142 -11.53 2.13 27.54
CA VAL A 142 -11.87 2.00 26.13
C VAL A 142 -13.25 2.63 25.98
N PRO A 143 -13.40 3.81 25.34
CA PRO A 143 -14.73 4.28 24.97
C PRO A 143 -15.40 3.16 24.18
N ASP A 144 -16.67 2.86 24.47
CA ASP A 144 -17.46 1.93 23.66
C ASP A 144 -17.28 2.33 22.20
N TRP A 145 -16.49 1.53 21.49
CA TRP A 145 -16.14 1.87 20.12
C TRP A 145 -17.29 1.38 19.28
N ASP A 146 -18.31 2.24 19.15
CA ASP A 146 -19.32 2.04 18.14
C ASP A 146 -18.60 1.93 16.81
N ALA A 147 -18.88 0.85 16.08
CA ALA A 147 -18.37 0.69 14.73
C ALA A 147 -18.71 1.98 13.96
N PRO A 148 -17.74 2.59 13.25
CA PRO A 148 -18.01 3.82 12.53
C PRO A 148 -19.23 3.60 11.63
N PRO A 149 -20.15 4.57 11.54
CA PRO A 149 -21.32 4.44 10.70
C PRO A 149 -20.88 4.03 9.30
N LYS A 150 -21.63 3.11 8.67
CA LYS A 150 -21.31 2.63 7.33
C LYS A 150 -21.05 3.84 6.41
N PRO A 151 -19.97 3.83 5.62
CA PRO A 151 -19.68 4.93 4.72
C PRO A 151 -20.87 5.17 3.79
N LYS A 152 -21.14 6.45 3.49
CA LYS A 152 -22.14 6.81 2.48
C LYS A 152 -21.76 6.16 1.14
N SER A 153 -22.76 5.78 0.33
CA SER A 153 -22.49 5.29 -1.03
C SER A 153 -21.69 6.32 -1.80
N ASN A 154 -20.66 5.88 -2.52
CA ASN A 154 -19.98 6.73 -3.48
C ASN A 154 -20.99 7.18 -4.54
N PRO A 155 -20.90 8.43 -5.03
CA PRO A 155 -21.76 8.87 -6.13
C PRO A 155 -21.38 8.17 -7.43
N ALA A 156 -22.30 8.18 -8.39
CA ALA A 156 -22.03 7.73 -9.73
C ALA A 156 -20.89 8.56 -10.33
N ILE A 157 -19.81 7.89 -10.73
CA ILE A 157 -18.67 8.52 -11.41
C ILE A 157 -19.01 8.57 -12.90
N ASP A 158 -19.14 9.77 -13.45
CA ASP A 158 -19.18 9.96 -14.88
C ASP A 158 -17.74 9.98 -15.43
N TYR A 159 -17.38 8.96 -16.20
CA TYR A 159 -16.04 8.80 -16.76
C TYR A 159 -15.77 9.69 -17.98
N LEU A 160 -16.81 10.34 -18.52
CA LEU A 160 -16.70 11.29 -19.63
C LEU A 160 -16.55 12.74 -19.15
N ALA A 161 -16.94 13.01 -17.90
CA ALA A 161 -16.74 14.28 -17.21
C ALA A 161 -15.26 14.47 -16.85
N LYS A 162 -14.50 15.05 -17.80
CA LYS A 162 -13.03 15.15 -17.75
C LYS A 162 -12.49 16.55 -18.02
N ASP A 163 -13.35 17.56 -18.10
CA ASP A 163 -12.95 18.95 -18.25
C ASP A 163 -12.99 19.70 -16.91
N TYR A 164 -12.38 20.88 -16.88
CA TYR A 164 -12.35 21.74 -15.70
C TYR A 164 -13.74 21.95 -15.06
N ASP A 165 -14.75 22.28 -15.87
CA ASP A 165 -16.08 22.62 -15.38
C ASP A 165 -16.80 21.41 -14.76
N SER A 166 -16.66 20.22 -15.37
CA SER A 166 -17.23 18.99 -14.84
C SER A 166 -16.51 18.47 -13.60
N PHE A 167 -15.18 18.62 -13.51
CA PHE A 167 -14.44 18.35 -12.28
C PHE A 167 -14.86 19.29 -11.15
N ARG A 168 -14.94 20.60 -11.44
CA ARG A 168 -15.37 21.60 -10.47
C ARG A 168 -16.78 21.32 -9.99
N HIS A 169 -17.71 21.03 -10.90
CA HIS A 169 -19.08 20.67 -10.55
C HIS A 169 -19.14 19.44 -9.62
N THR A 170 -18.38 18.39 -9.95
CA THR A 170 -18.35 17.15 -9.17
C THR A 170 -17.79 17.37 -7.77
N LEU A 171 -16.71 18.14 -7.65
CA LEU A 171 -16.08 18.46 -6.37
C LEU A 171 -17.00 19.33 -5.49
N LEU A 172 -17.71 20.30 -6.08
CA LEU A 172 -18.71 21.11 -5.38
C LEU A 172 -19.87 20.26 -4.87
N ALA A 173 -20.43 19.39 -5.72
CA ALA A 173 -21.48 18.45 -5.35
C ALA A 173 -21.05 17.55 -4.19
N TRP A 174 -19.79 17.09 -4.21
CA TRP A 174 -19.20 16.31 -3.13
C TRP A 174 -19.08 17.10 -1.83
N MET A 175 -18.59 18.33 -1.88
CA MET A 175 -18.39 19.16 -0.69
C MET A 175 -19.73 19.44 0.02
N MET A 176 -20.79 19.77 -0.73
CA MET A 176 -22.15 19.98 -0.19
C MET A 176 -22.72 18.72 0.49
N ASN A 177 -22.46 17.53 -0.06
CA ASN A 177 -22.96 16.28 0.53
C ASN A 177 -22.13 15.81 1.75
N ARG A 178 -20.83 16.12 1.78
CA ARG A 178 -19.90 15.65 2.81
C ARG A 178 -19.88 16.56 4.02
N VAL A 179 -20.00 17.87 3.83
CA VAL A 179 -19.86 18.89 4.89
C VAL A 179 -21.22 19.56 5.13
N PRO A 180 -21.94 19.20 6.22
CA PRO A 180 -23.22 19.82 6.54
C PRO A 180 -23.10 21.32 6.74
N GLY A 181 -24.00 22.10 6.13
CA GLY A 181 -24.02 23.57 6.24
C GLY A 181 -22.99 24.29 5.37
N TRP A 182 -22.17 23.55 4.63
CA TRP A 182 -21.28 24.16 3.64
C TRP A 182 -22.07 24.55 2.37
N GLN A 183 -21.83 25.76 1.90
CA GLN A 183 -22.42 26.27 0.66
C GLN A 183 -21.40 27.18 -0.06
N PRO A 184 -21.38 27.21 -1.40
CA PRO A 184 -20.57 28.16 -2.15
C PRO A 184 -21.05 29.59 -1.86
N THR A 185 -20.20 30.44 -1.32
CA THR A 185 -20.54 31.84 -1.01
C THR A 185 -19.97 32.84 -2.00
N SER A 186 -18.67 32.78 -2.27
CA SER A 186 -17.97 33.69 -3.19
C SER A 186 -16.84 32.97 -3.93
N GLU A 187 -16.58 33.33 -5.18
CA GLU A 187 -15.47 32.78 -5.96
C GLU A 187 -14.09 33.09 -5.35
N ALA A 188 -14.00 34.15 -4.55
CA ALA A 188 -12.77 34.55 -3.86
C ALA A 188 -12.54 33.78 -2.54
N ASP A 189 -13.50 32.96 -2.11
CA ASP A 189 -13.34 32.19 -0.88
C ASP A 189 -12.26 31.11 -1.06
N LEU A 190 -11.50 30.87 0.00
CA LEU A 190 -10.33 29.99 -0.04
C LEU A 190 -10.69 28.58 -0.51
N ASP A 191 -11.82 28.05 -0.06
CA ASP A 191 -12.34 26.75 -0.47
C ASP A 191 -12.69 26.70 -1.96
N GLN A 192 -13.34 27.74 -2.50
CA GLN A 192 -13.64 27.84 -3.93
C GLN A 192 -12.37 27.92 -4.78
N VAL A 193 -11.38 28.70 -4.35
CA VAL A 193 -10.08 28.80 -5.03
C VAL A 193 -9.35 27.46 -5.01
N LEU A 194 -9.34 26.75 -3.88
CA LEU A 194 -8.73 25.43 -3.78
C LEU A 194 -9.42 24.40 -4.69
N LEU A 195 -10.75 24.37 -4.71
CA LEU A 195 -11.51 23.49 -5.59
C LEU A 195 -11.22 23.79 -7.07
N SER A 196 -11.10 25.07 -7.42
CA SER A 196 -10.75 25.50 -8.77
C SER A 196 -9.32 25.08 -9.13
N LEU A 197 -8.36 25.25 -8.22
CA LEU A 197 -6.97 24.83 -8.42
C LEU A 197 -6.87 23.32 -8.65
N PHE A 198 -7.58 22.51 -7.85
CA PHE A 198 -7.63 21.06 -8.06
C PHE A 198 -8.30 20.68 -9.37
N SER A 199 -9.33 21.42 -9.79
CA SER A 199 -10.02 21.16 -11.06
C SER A 199 -9.10 21.43 -12.26
N VAL A 200 -8.30 22.49 -12.24
CA VAL A 200 -7.30 22.76 -13.29
C VAL A 200 -6.24 21.66 -13.32
N ALA A 201 -5.70 21.28 -12.17
CA ALA A 201 -4.70 20.21 -12.11
C ALA A 201 -5.26 18.85 -12.59
N ALA A 202 -6.54 18.57 -12.30
CA ALA A 202 -7.22 17.37 -12.78
C ALA A 202 -7.42 17.40 -14.30
N ASP A 203 -7.83 18.53 -14.87
CA ASP A 203 -7.99 18.72 -16.32
C ASP A 203 -6.68 18.50 -17.08
N GLU A 204 -5.57 19.12 -16.64
CA GLU A 204 -4.25 18.90 -17.25
C GLU A 204 -3.80 17.44 -17.18
N LEU A 205 -4.05 16.77 -16.05
CA LEU A 205 -3.72 15.35 -15.90
C LEU A 205 -4.62 14.48 -16.79
N SER A 206 -5.89 14.85 -16.95
CA SER A 206 -6.85 14.19 -17.83
C SER A 206 -6.41 14.25 -19.29
N ASP A 207 -6.04 15.43 -19.79
CA ASP A 207 -5.49 15.61 -21.16
C ASP A 207 -4.25 14.73 -21.35
N TYR A 208 -3.35 14.74 -20.36
CA TYR A 208 -2.14 13.93 -20.43
C TYR A 208 -2.46 12.44 -20.54
N GLN A 209 -3.39 11.94 -19.72
CA GLN A 209 -3.84 10.54 -19.78
C GLN A 209 -4.45 10.20 -21.14
N ASP A 210 -5.35 11.03 -21.65
CA ASP A 210 -6.02 10.77 -22.93
C ASP A 210 -5.02 10.81 -24.09
N ARG A 211 -4.02 11.69 -24.06
CA ARG A 211 -2.94 11.72 -25.06
C ARG A 211 -2.05 10.48 -25.00
N VAL A 212 -1.72 9.99 -23.80
CA VAL A 212 -0.94 8.76 -23.63
C VAL A 212 -1.75 7.55 -24.09
N MET A 213 -3.03 7.47 -23.71
CA MET A 213 -3.91 6.36 -24.07
C MET A 213 -4.17 6.29 -25.58
N ASN A 214 -4.29 7.43 -26.26
CA ASN A 214 -4.36 7.46 -27.72
C ASN A 214 -3.12 6.81 -28.36
N GLU A 215 -1.94 6.98 -27.79
CA GLU A 215 -0.71 6.39 -28.32
C GLU A 215 -0.54 4.90 -27.97
N ALA A 216 -1.35 4.34 -27.07
CA ALA A 216 -1.22 2.98 -26.55
C ALA A 216 -1.78 1.89 -27.48
N TYR A 217 -2.56 2.27 -28.50
CA TYR A 217 -3.14 1.32 -29.45
C TYR A 217 -2.85 1.73 -30.90
N LEU A 218 -2.62 0.74 -31.76
CA LEU A 218 -2.27 0.98 -33.16
C LEU A 218 -3.32 1.82 -33.92
N ALA A 219 -4.61 1.58 -33.63
CA ALA A 219 -5.72 2.26 -34.29
C ALA A 219 -5.87 3.74 -33.90
N THR A 220 -5.40 4.12 -32.71
CA THR A 220 -5.57 5.47 -32.14
C THR A 220 -4.27 6.28 -32.14
N ALA A 221 -3.12 5.63 -32.32
CA ALA A 221 -1.81 6.28 -32.24
C ALA A 221 -1.65 7.36 -33.32
N ARG A 222 -1.26 8.57 -32.92
CA ARG A 222 -1.05 9.69 -33.84
C ARG A 222 0.42 9.92 -34.17
N LYS A 223 1.34 9.51 -33.28
CA LYS A 223 2.78 9.65 -33.55
C LYS A 223 3.30 8.47 -34.36
N ARG A 224 4.02 8.77 -35.45
CA ARG A 224 4.68 7.75 -36.29
C ARG A 224 5.65 6.86 -35.51
N VAL A 225 6.32 7.41 -34.50
CA VAL A 225 7.22 6.64 -33.61
C VAL A 225 6.44 5.59 -32.80
N SER A 226 5.28 5.95 -32.26
CA SER A 226 4.42 4.99 -31.55
C SER A 226 3.92 3.92 -32.51
N LEU A 227 3.46 4.29 -33.70
CA LEU A 227 2.98 3.36 -34.71
C LEU A 227 4.08 2.37 -35.14
N ALA A 228 5.31 2.85 -35.35
CA ALA A 228 6.47 2.01 -35.66
C ALA A 228 6.81 1.02 -34.53
N ARG A 229 6.71 1.45 -33.27
CA ARG A 229 6.92 0.58 -32.10
C ARG A 229 5.85 -0.50 -31.99
N HIS A 230 4.58 -0.16 -32.19
CA HIS A 230 3.49 -1.12 -32.21
C HIS A 230 3.64 -2.12 -33.35
N ALA A 231 3.98 -1.65 -34.55
CA ALA A 231 4.16 -2.50 -35.72
C ALA A 231 5.30 -3.53 -35.54
N ARG A 232 6.38 -3.13 -34.86
CA ARG A 232 7.51 -4.02 -34.55
C ARG A 232 7.11 -5.23 -33.69
N LEU A 233 6.08 -5.10 -32.85
CA LEU A 233 5.55 -6.23 -32.07
C LEU A 233 4.89 -7.31 -32.96
N MET A 234 4.46 -6.92 -34.15
CA MET A 234 3.88 -7.82 -35.17
C MET A 234 4.89 -8.17 -36.27
N ASP A 235 6.19 -8.01 -35.98
CA ASP A 235 7.30 -8.17 -36.92
C ASP A 235 7.22 -7.29 -38.18
N TYR A 236 6.38 -6.25 -38.17
CA TYR A 236 6.23 -5.32 -39.29
C TYR A 236 7.11 -4.08 -39.10
N HIS A 237 7.93 -3.79 -40.11
CA HIS A 237 8.82 -2.64 -40.12
C HIS A 237 8.30 -1.56 -41.07
N ILE A 238 7.93 -0.41 -40.51
CA ILE A 238 7.47 0.74 -41.32
C ILE A 238 8.65 1.31 -42.11
N HIS A 239 8.52 1.39 -43.44
CA HIS A 239 9.54 1.97 -44.31
C HIS A 239 9.73 3.47 -44.03
N GLN A 240 10.97 3.96 -44.18
CA GLN A 240 11.34 5.37 -44.00
C GLN A 240 11.13 6.23 -45.25
N GLY A 241 10.41 5.71 -46.23
CA GLY A 241 10.33 6.26 -47.58
C GLY A 241 11.22 5.45 -48.51
N ASN A 242 10.83 5.37 -49.78
CA ASN A 242 11.61 4.70 -50.80
C ASN A 242 12.23 5.73 -51.73
N GLN A 243 13.50 5.54 -52.09
CA GLN A 243 14.11 6.37 -53.13
C GLN A 243 13.48 6.05 -54.49
N ALA A 244 13.27 7.08 -55.31
CA ALA A 244 12.83 6.90 -56.67
C ALA A 244 13.82 6.01 -57.43
N ASN A 245 13.31 5.14 -58.29
CA ASN A 245 14.13 4.30 -59.14
C ASN A 245 13.53 4.22 -60.54
N THR A 246 14.41 4.09 -61.52
CA THR A 246 14.04 4.00 -62.93
C THR A 246 15.11 3.22 -63.69
N TRP A 247 14.76 2.77 -64.88
CA TRP A 247 15.70 2.19 -65.84
C TRP A 247 16.03 3.23 -66.89
N LEU A 248 17.32 3.34 -67.25
CA LEU A 248 17.80 4.21 -68.32
C LEU A 248 18.31 3.36 -69.46
N ALA A 249 17.79 3.61 -70.67
CA ALA A 249 18.35 3.05 -71.89
C ALA A 249 19.40 4.04 -72.44
N LEU A 250 20.61 3.54 -72.68
CA LEU A 250 21.74 4.32 -73.14
C LEU A 250 22.27 3.69 -74.42
N GLN A 251 22.64 4.53 -75.40
CA GLN A 251 23.43 4.08 -76.54
C GLN A 251 24.89 4.43 -76.27
N VAL A 252 25.76 3.42 -76.32
CA VAL A 252 27.19 3.58 -76.05
C VAL A 252 28.02 3.34 -77.31
N SER A 253 29.06 4.15 -77.53
CA SER A 253 29.94 3.98 -78.70
C SER A 253 31.04 2.94 -78.48
N ASN A 254 31.43 2.70 -77.22
CA ASN A 254 32.49 1.78 -76.83
C ASN A 254 32.03 0.90 -75.66
N ALA A 255 32.58 -0.31 -75.56
CA ALA A 255 32.35 -1.16 -74.40
C ALA A 255 32.95 -0.52 -73.15
N LEU A 256 32.15 -0.35 -72.10
CA LEU A 256 32.55 0.26 -70.83
C LEU A 256 31.88 -0.46 -69.67
N ASP A 257 32.59 -0.53 -68.54
CA ASP A 257 32.02 -0.95 -67.27
C ASP A 257 31.57 0.28 -66.46
N LEU A 258 30.26 0.49 -66.34
CA LEU A 258 29.72 1.49 -65.43
C LEU A 258 29.93 1.00 -63.99
N ILE A 259 30.69 1.77 -63.20
CA ILE A 259 30.89 1.49 -61.78
C ILE A 259 29.59 1.68 -60.99
N LYS A 260 29.48 1.02 -59.84
CA LYS A 260 28.43 1.30 -58.85
C LYS A 260 28.61 2.73 -58.33
N GLY A 261 27.54 3.51 -58.29
CA GLY A 261 27.57 4.91 -57.87
C GLY A 261 27.85 5.90 -59.01
N PHE A 262 27.82 5.45 -60.26
CA PHE A 262 27.87 6.35 -61.41
C PHE A 262 26.65 7.28 -61.39
N VAL A 263 26.89 8.58 -61.48
CA VAL A 263 25.89 9.63 -61.26
C VAL A 263 25.24 9.99 -62.60
N VAL A 264 23.91 10.05 -62.61
CA VAL A 264 23.10 10.57 -63.72
C VAL A 264 22.11 11.55 -63.14
N TRP A 265 21.86 12.66 -63.81
CA TRP A 265 20.91 13.68 -63.34
C TRP A 265 19.87 14.00 -64.40
N ALA A 266 18.70 14.46 -63.94
CA ALA A 266 17.68 15.07 -64.77
C ALA A 266 17.55 16.54 -64.35
N GLY A 267 17.96 17.46 -65.22
CA GLY A 267 18.05 18.90 -64.98
C GLY A 267 19.22 19.52 -65.74
N GLU A 268 19.52 20.79 -65.47
CA GLU A 268 20.62 21.50 -66.14
C GLU A 268 21.99 21.01 -65.66
N ASP A 269 22.17 20.86 -64.34
CA ASP A 269 23.43 20.42 -63.73
C ASP A 269 23.20 19.56 -62.48
N PHE A 270 24.15 18.69 -62.13
CA PHE A 270 24.06 17.80 -60.97
C PHE A 270 24.20 18.53 -59.63
N LEU A 271 24.78 19.74 -59.63
CA LEU A 271 24.92 20.61 -58.46
C LEU A 271 23.72 21.53 -58.23
N ASP A 272 22.82 21.62 -59.20
CA ASP A 272 21.65 22.48 -59.07
C ASP A 272 20.61 21.90 -58.12
N ALA A 273 19.99 22.75 -57.30
CA ALA A 273 19.03 22.36 -56.28
C ALA A 273 17.71 21.84 -56.89
N THR A 274 17.44 22.17 -58.16
CA THR A 274 16.23 21.73 -58.88
C THR A 274 16.41 20.39 -59.59
N SER A 275 17.66 19.92 -59.75
CA SER A 275 17.97 18.68 -60.45
C SER A 275 17.74 17.45 -59.58
N VAL A 276 17.21 16.39 -60.19
CA VAL A 276 17.07 15.09 -59.53
C VAL A 276 18.26 14.22 -59.91
N VAL A 277 19.01 13.79 -58.90
CA VAL A 277 20.22 12.98 -59.07
C VAL A 277 19.94 11.51 -58.78
N PHE A 278 20.32 10.65 -59.73
CA PHE A 278 20.26 9.20 -59.65
C PHE A 278 21.67 8.61 -59.65
N ILE A 279 21.81 7.43 -59.05
CA ILE A 279 23.06 6.67 -59.02
C ILE A 279 22.85 5.23 -59.47
N THR A 280 23.82 4.66 -60.17
CA THR A 280 23.79 3.23 -60.53
C THR A 280 23.88 2.37 -59.28
N ARG A 281 22.94 1.42 -59.13
CA ARG A 281 22.86 0.53 -57.95
C ARG A 281 23.95 -0.53 -57.93
N GLN A 282 24.37 -0.98 -59.11
CA GLN A 282 25.30 -2.08 -59.30
C GLN A 282 26.24 -1.75 -60.46
N LYS A 283 27.38 -2.47 -60.52
CA LYS A 283 28.27 -2.40 -61.68
C LYS A 283 27.53 -2.98 -62.90
N GLN A 284 27.54 -2.26 -64.01
CA GLN A 284 26.87 -2.70 -65.24
C GLN A 284 27.84 -2.60 -66.42
N ALA A 285 28.13 -3.73 -67.05
CA ALA A 285 28.81 -3.74 -68.34
C ALA A 285 27.85 -3.25 -69.41
N VAL A 286 28.27 -2.26 -70.20
CA VAL A 286 27.55 -1.74 -71.36
C VAL A 286 28.41 -1.96 -72.60
N ASP A 287 27.81 -2.54 -73.63
CA ASP A 287 28.50 -2.91 -74.87
C ASP A 287 27.71 -2.36 -76.07
N PRO A 288 28.37 -1.73 -77.07
CA PRO A 288 27.71 -1.24 -78.28
C PRO A 288 26.93 -2.33 -79.03
N LEU A 289 27.31 -3.61 -78.92
CA LEU A 289 26.58 -4.74 -79.52
C LEU A 289 25.15 -4.88 -78.96
N LEU A 290 24.88 -4.36 -77.76
CA LEU A 290 23.57 -4.41 -77.12
C LEU A 290 22.71 -3.15 -77.37
N ASN A 291 23.22 -2.16 -78.12
CA ASN A 291 22.46 -0.95 -78.48
C ASN A 291 21.26 -1.27 -79.38
N GLN A 292 21.36 -2.35 -80.17
CA GLN A 292 20.33 -2.80 -81.09
C GLN A 292 20.13 -4.29 -80.91
N MET A 293 18.95 -4.69 -80.43
CA MET A 293 18.54 -6.08 -80.47
C MET A 293 17.74 -6.30 -81.75
N SER A 294 18.33 -7.00 -82.73
CA SER A 294 17.57 -7.49 -83.86
C SER A 294 16.71 -8.68 -83.42
N LEU A 295 15.41 -8.63 -83.72
CA LEU A 295 14.55 -9.79 -83.53
C LEU A 295 14.88 -10.79 -84.64
N TYR A 296 15.52 -11.89 -84.27
CA TYR A 296 15.74 -12.99 -85.19
C TYR A 296 14.39 -13.66 -85.47
N THR A 297 13.90 -13.53 -86.70
CA THR A 297 12.74 -14.29 -87.17
C THR A 297 13.25 -15.51 -87.91
N TRP A 298 12.78 -16.69 -87.50
CA TRP A 298 13.09 -17.97 -88.14
C TRP A 298 12.20 -18.11 -89.39
N SER A 299 12.43 -17.30 -90.42
CA SER A 299 11.81 -17.46 -91.74
C SER A 299 12.81 -17.91 -92.77
#